data_AF-A0A7W0Z2P2-F1
#
_entry.id   AF-A0A7W0Z2P2-F1
#
_cell.length_a   1.000
_cell.length_b   1.000
_cell.length_c   1.000
_cell.angle_alpha   90.00
_cell.angle_beta   90.00
_cell.angle_gamma   90.00
#
_symmetry.space_group_name_H-M   'P 1'
#
loop_
_entity.id
_entity.type
_entity.pdbx_description
1 polymer ?
#
loop_
_entity_poly.entity_id
_entity_poly.type
_entity_poly.pdbx_seq_one_letter_code
_entity_poly.pdbx_strand_id
1 'polypeptide(L)'
;MGLETAIVGDAGFDLDEVDVPPAPMADEGTTLVEVFVEMAVEIVADPDHQGSGGLDGIAALLSGQALVDSTEPDPEDEPDTLDLQSPNFDIGGISLDDPVRMYLREIGRVPLLTGGREVELSKRMERGEYLALKQAQLRDDRAEVPDADVLGRAIYHAFRAGWPHVSELVREISPEEQLPPKSVCLGRALPLTRVPDAAVASVCDRLGLASDELEESLRLRTVEWDLLPT
;
A
#
# COMPACT_ATOMS: atom_id res chain seq x y z
N MET A 1 -11.56 -4.52 48.41
CA MET A 1 -10.76 -3.66 47.50
C MET A 1 -9.35 -4.21 47.49
N GLY A 2 -8.84 -4.53 46.31
CA GLY A 2 -7.54 -5.19 46.10
C GLY A 2 -7.73 -6.37 45.16
N LEU A 3 -7.59 -6.13 43.85
CA LEU A 3 -7.69 -7.14 42.80
C LEU A 3 -6.32 -7.85 42.66
N GLU A 4 -6.30 -9.16 42.87
CA GLU A 4 -5.23 -10.05 42.41
C GLU A 4 -5.44 -10.34 40.92
N THR A 5 -4.46 -10.00 40.09
CA THR A 5 -4.43 -10.42 38.68
C THR A 5 -3.65 -11.72 38.59
N ALA A 6 -4.36 -12.80 38.25
CA ALA A 6 -3.80 -14.13 38.03
C ALA A 6 -2.96 -14.16 36.74
N ILE A 7 -1.72 -14.61 36.88
CA ILE A 7 -0.82 -14.98 35.78
C ILE A 7 -1.17 -16.41 35.39
N VAL A 8 -1.65 -16.62 34.17
CA VAL A 8 -1.92 -17.95 33.61
C VAL A 8 -0.72 -18.42 32.80
N GLY A 9 -0.06 -19.47 33.32
CA GLY A 9 0.35 -20.66 32.57
C GLY A 9 1.31 -20.50 31.40
N ASP A 10 2.59 -20.62 31.70
CA ASP A 10 3.67 -21.02 30.80
C ASP A 10 3.39 -22.43 30.22
N ALA A 11 3.08 -22.50 28.93
CA ALA A 11 3.10 -23.74 28.17
C ALA A 11 4.38 -23.71 27.32
N GLY A 12 5.42 -24.37 27.85
CA GLY A 12 6.70 -24.53 27.18
C GLY A 12 6.52 -25.14 25.79
N PHE A 13 6.89 -24.37 24.76
CA PHE A 13 7.14 -24.86 23.42
C PHE A 13 8.66 -24.79 23.22
N ASP A 14 9.29 -25.95 23.21
CA ASP A 14 10.74 -26.13 23.12
C ASP A 14 11.24 -25.61 21.76
N LEU A 15 12.12 -24.61 21.78
CA LEU A 15 12.62 -23.91 20.59
C LEU A 15 13.68 -24.72 19.82
N ASP A 16 14.09 -25.88 20.33
CA ASP A 16 15.19 -26.68 19.78
C ASP A 16 14.76 -27.74 18.74
N GLU A 17 13.47 -27.86 18.39
CA GLU A 17 12.97 -28.91 17.48
C GLU A 17 12.24 -28.37 16.23
N VAL A 18 12.69 -27.23 15.68
CA VAL A 18 12.25 -26.78 14.34
C VAL A 18 13.41 -26.99 13.36
N ASP A 19 13.29 -28.01 12.52
CA ASP A 19 14.18 -28.29 11.38
C ASP A 19 14.08 -27.13 10.36
N VAL A 20 15.02 -26.19 10.47
CA VAL A 20 15.18 -25.07 9.55
C VAL A 20 16.06 -25.55 8.39
N PRO A 21 15.56 -25.65 7.14
CA PRO A 21 16.40 -26.01 6.01
C PRO A 21 17.49 -24.93 5.80
N PRO A 22 18.74 -25.32 5.50
CA PRO A 22 19.82 -24.35 5.35
C PRO A 22 19.55 -23.41 4.17
N ALA A 23 19.58 -22.11 4.46
CA ALA A 23 19.45 -21.07 3.46
C ALA A 23 20.53 -21.23 2.37
N PRO A 24 20.21 -21.04 1.08
CA PRO A 24 21.21 -21.04 0.03
C PRO A 24 22.17 -19.87 0.26
N MET A 25 23.43 -20.20 0.54
CA MET A 25 24.53 -19.24 0.56
C MET A 25 24.72 -18.71 -0.85
N ALA A 26 24.37 -17.44 -1.07
CA ALA A 26 24.80 -16.67 -2.23
C ALA A 26 25.74 -15.57 -1.77
N ASP A 27 26.79 -15.41 -2.57
CA ASP A 27 28.03 -14.68 -2.37
C ASP A 27 27.85 -13.15 -2.30
N GLU A 28 28.91 -12.50 -1.84
CA GLU A 28 29.08 -11.12 -1.37
C GLU A 28 28.30 -9.99 -2.10
N GLY A 29 27.62 -9.19 -1.28
CA GLY A 29 27.39 -7.76 -1.53
C GLY A 29 26.09 -7.42 -2.27
N THR A 30 25.04 -7.17 -1.48
CA THR A 30 23.70 -6.66 -1.83
C THR A 30 22.64 -7.75 -1.82
N THR A 31 21.91 -7.84 -0.71
CA THR A 31 20.75 -8.72 -0.63
C THR A 31 19.60 -8.07 -1.38
N LEU A 32 18.81 -8.83 -2.14
CA LEU A 32 17.62 -8.32 -2.84
C LEU A 32 16.73 -7.46 -1.91
N VAL A 33 16.70 -7.82 -0.62
CA VAL A 33 15.95 -7.14 0.45
C VAL A 33 16.37 -5.67 0.63
N GLU A 34 17.65 -5.32 0.49
CA GLU A 34 18.12 -3.93 0.60
C GLU A 34 17.56 -3.06 -0.53
N VAL A 35 17.50 -3.60 -1.76
CA VAL A 35 16.94 -2.90 -2.93
C VAL A 35 15.44 -2.65 -2.78
N PHE A 36 14.70 -3.58 -2.17
CA PHE A 36 13.25 -3.46 -2.01
C PHE A 36 12.83 -2.60 -0.81
N VAL A 37 13.64 -2.54 0.25
CA VAL A 37 13.42 -1.61 1.37
C VAL A 37 13.72 -0.18 0.95
N GLU A 38 14.75 0.08 0.14
CA GLU A 38 14.99 1.43 -0.41
C GLU A 38 13.82 1.92 -1.28
N MET A 39 13.22 1.05 -2.10
CA MET A 39 12.06 1.41 -2.93
C MET A 39 10.79 1.77 -2.12
N ALA A 40 10.70 1.34 -0.87
CA ALA A 40 9.57 1.64 0.02
C ALA A 40 9.83 2.86 0.94
N VAL A 41 11.08 3.31 1.07
CA VAL A 41 11.53 4.34 2.02
C VAL A 41 11.79 5.71 1.36
N GLU A 42 11.36 5.92 0.12
CA GLU A 42 11.34 7.27 -0.46
C GLU A 42 10.11 8.06 0.05
N ILE A 43 10.14 8.38 1.35
CA ILE A 43 9.28 9.40 1.98
C ILE A 43 10.06 10.71 1.95
N VAL A 44 9.64 11.60 1.05
CA VAL A 44 9.98 13.03 1.00
C VAL A 44 11.48 13.35 0.95
N ALA A 45 12.07 13.07 -0.19
CA ALA A 45 13.09 13.95 -0.76
C ALA A 45 12.75 14.09 -2.24
N ASP A 46 12.19 15.24 -2.62
CA ASP A 46 12.07 15.63 -4.03
C ASP A 46 13.49 15.84 -4.59
N PRO A 47 14.00 14.97 -5.49
CA PRO A 47 15.32 15.16 -6.10
C PRO A 47 15.27 16.05 -7.34
N ASP A 48 14.08 16.47 -7.80
CA ASP A 48 13.88 17.08 -9.13
C ASP A 48 13.80 18.62 -9.08
N HIS A 49 14.57 19.23 -8.18
CA HIS A 49 14.95 20.63 -8.31
C HIS A 49 16.46 20.77 -8.57
N GLN A 50 16.86 20.49 -9.80
CA GLN A 50 17.99 21.16 -10.45
C GLN A 50 17.83 21.11 -11.98
N GLY A 51 17.86 22.29 -12.58
CA GLY A 51 17.34 22.50 -13.93
C GLY A 51 18.27 22.15 -15.08
N SER A 52 17.71 22.39 -16.27
CA SER A 52 18.38 22.67 -17.54
C SER A 52 19.15 21.52 -18.20
N GLY A 53 18.48 20.87 -19.17
CA GLY A 53 19.12 20.50 -20.44
C GLY A 53 18.86 19.07 -20.91
N GLY A 54 18.39 18.92 -22.16
CA GLY A 54 18.63 17.71 -22.95
C GLY A 54 17.38 16.99 -23.45
N LEU A 55 16.91 17.39 -24.62
CA LEU A 55 15.94 16.66 -25.45
C LEU A 55 16.67 15.47 -26.12
N ASP A 56 16.49 14.23 -25.69
CA ASP A 56 17.00 13.06 -26.46
C ASP A 56 16.25 11.71 -26.23
N GLY A 57 15.09 11.69 -25.57
CA GLY A 57 14.40 10.42 -25.23
C GLY A 57 13.23 9.98 -26.13
N ILE A 58 12.74 10.84 -27.03
CA ILE A 58 11.41 10.64 -27.67
C ILE A 58 11.48 9.77 -28.93
N ALA A 59 12.67 9.35 -29.38
CA ALA A 59 12.84 8.63 -30.64
C ALA A 59 12.41 7.15 -30.62
N ALA A 60 12.11 6.55 -29.46
CA ALA A 60 11.86 5.11 -29.35
C ALA A 60 10.38 4.68 -29.44
N LEU A 61 9.42 5.62 -29.43
CA LEU A 61 7.98 5.30 -29.52
C LEU A 61 7.42 5.27 -30.95
N LEU A 62 8.29 5.37 -31.95
CA LEU A 62 7.94 5.40 -33.39
C LEU A 62 7.96 4.02 -34.06
N SER A 63 7.73 2.93 -33.33
CA SER A 63 7.63 1.58 -33.90
C SER A 63 6.58 0.74 -33.20
N GLY A 64 5.34 0.81 -33.68
CA GLY A 64 4.26 -0.03 -33.18
C GLY A 64 2.95 0.20 -33.91
N GLN A 65 2.82 -0.32 -35.13
CA GLN A 65 1.55 -0.42 -35.84
C GLN A 65 0.55 -1.29 -35.06
N ALA A 66 -0.65 -0.78 -34.84
CA ALA A 66 -1.86 -1.59 -34.69
C ALA A 66 -3.03 -0.87 -35.37
N LEU A 67 -3.61 -1.55 -36.35
CA LEU A 67 -4.79 -1.16 -37.11
C LEU A 67 -6.03 -1.17 -36.20
N VAL A 68 -6.75 -0.05 -36.13
CA VAL A 68 -8.16 -0.04 -35.69
C VAL A 68 -8.97 0.87 -36.62
N ASP A 69 -10.13 0.30 -36.94
CA ASP A 69 -11.20 0.62 -37.87
C ASP A 69 -11.63 2.10 -37.96
N SER A 70 -11.91 2.53 -39.18
CA SER A 70 -12.31 3.89 -39.54
C SER A 70 -13.74 4.17 -39.06
N THR A 71 -13.88 4.98 -38.02
CA THR A 71 -15.10 5.77 -37.78
C THR A 71 -14.66 7.23 -37.70
N GLU A 72 -15.08 8.04 -38.67
CA GLU A 72 -14.82 9.48 -38.67
C GLU A 72 -15.43 10.12 -37.43
N PRO A 73 -14.66 10.80 -36.55
CA PRO A 73 -15.22 11.53 -35.44
C PRO A 73 -15.79 12.87 -35.91
N ASP A 74 -17.01 13.14 -35.47
CA ASP A 74 -17.75 14.41 -35.58
C ASP A 74 -16.89 15.58 -35.02
N PRO A 75 -16.71 16.71 -35.74
CA PRO A 75 -15.78 17.78 -35.34
C PRO A 75 -16.23 18.64 -34.13
N GLU A 76 -17.18 18.21 -33.30
CA GLU A 76 -17.71 19.04 -32.20
C GLU A 76 -17.43 18.53 -30.77
N ASP A 77 -16.75 17.39 -30.58
CA ASP A 77 -16.29 16.93 -29.25
C ASP A 77 -14.77 17.03 -29.13
N GLU A 78 -14.24 18.26 -29.10
CA GLU A 78 -12.95 18.50 -28.45
C GLU A 78 -13.16 18.36 -26.93
N PRO A 79 -12.45 17.46 -26.22
CA PRO A 79 -12.34 17.63 -24.79
C PRO A 79 -11.68 18.99 -24.58
N ASP A 80 -12.37 19.87 -23.85
CA ASP A 80 -11.94 21.20 -23.46
C ASP A 80 -10.69 21.07 -22.57
N THR A 81 -9.58 20.67 -23.18
CA THR A 81 -8.25 20.68 -22.61
C THR A 81 -7.86 22.14 -22.60
N LEU A 82 -8.16 22.80 -21.49
CA LEU A 82 -7.60 24.11 -21.17
C LEU A 82 -6.08 23.99 -21.31
N ASP A 83 -5.55 24.38 -22.46
CA ASP A 83 -4.12 24.35 -22.74
C ASP A 83 -3.45 25.48 -21.95
N LEU A 84 -3.22 25.21 -20.67
CA LEU A 84 -2.56 26.11 -19.72
C LEU A 84 -1.09 26.39 -20.10
N GLN A 85 -0.57 25.73 -21.13
CA GLN A 85 0.78 25.93 -21.67
C GLN A 85 0.82 27.01 -22.77
N SER A 86 -0.35 27.48 -23.25
CA SER A 86 -0.39 28.57 -24.21
C SER A 86 0.05 29.89 -23.55
N PRO A 87 1.06 30.61 -24.09
CA PRO A 87 1.59 31.83 -23.50
C PRO A 87 0.62 33.02 -23.56
N ASN A 88 -0.61 32.81 -24.07
CA ASN A 88 -1.56 33.85 -24.45
C ASN A 88 -2.74 34.03 -23.48
N PHE A 89 -2.70 33.52 -22.25
CA PHE A 89 -3.58 34.00 -21.16
C PHE A 89 -3.16 35.39 -20.63
N ASP A 90 -2.80 36.29 -21.56
CA ASP A 90 -2.69 37.72 -21.32
C ASP A 90 -4.07 38.35 -21.45
N ILE A 91 -4.92 38.13 -20.44
CA ILE A 91 -5.99 39.08 -20.13
C ILE A 91 -5.30 40.38 -19.75
N GLY A 92 -5.19 41.25 -20.75
CA GLY A 92 -4.72 42.64 -20.74
C GLY A 92 -4.04 43.13 -19.46
N GLY A 93 -2.71 43.25 -19.50
CA GLY A 93 -1.99 44.38 -18.92
C GLY A 93 -2.10 44.63 -17.41
N ILE A 94 -2.39 43.62 -16.59
CA ILE A 94 -2.39 43.77 -15.13
C ILE A 94 -1.58 42.62 -14.49
N SER A 95 -0.42 43.05 -13.98
CA SER A 95 0.62 42.43 -13.15
C SER A 95 0.70 40.91 -12.99
N LEU A 96 1.93 40.42 -13.21
CA LEU A 96 2.48 39.15 -12.71
C LEU A 96 2.41 39.00 -11.17
N ASP A 97 1.97 40.04 -10.44
CA ASP A 97 1.90 40.11 -8.97
C ASP A 97 0.60 39.56 -8.32
N ASP A 98 -0.34 38.99 -9.08
CA ASP A 98 -1.53 38.42 -8.43
C ASP A 98 -1.23 37.03 -7.83
N PRO A 99 -1.15 36.89 -6.48
CA PRO A 99 -0.87 35.61 -5.84
C PRO A 99 -1.90 34.54 -6.18
N VAL A 100 -3.13 34.93 -6.53
CA VAL A 100 -4.19 34.01 -6.94
C VAL A 100 -3.90 33.45 -8.32
N ARG A 101 -3.51 34.29 -9.29
CA ARG A 101 -3.12 33.84 -10.64
C ARG A 101 -1.89 32.94 -10.59
N MET A 102 -0.93 33.27 -9.74
CA MET A 102 0.24 32.43 -9.49
C MET A 102 -0.17 31.06 -8.95
N TYR A 103 -1.05 31.03 -7.93
CA TYR A 103 -1.55 29.78 -7.36
C TYR A 103 -2.31 28.93 -8.38
N LEU A 104 -3.23 29.51 -9.15
CA LEU A 104 -4.00 28.79 -10.18
C LEU A 104 -3.11 28.22 -11.29
N ARG A 105 -2.09 28.98 -11.70
CA ARG A 105 -1.11 28.50 -12.68
C ARG A 105 -0.27 27.35 -12.11
N GLU A 106 0.11 27.41 -10.84
CA GLU A 106 0.92 26.37 -10.20
C GLU A 106 0.13 25.06 -10.00
N ILE A 107 -1.10 25.13 -9.46
CA ILE A 107 -1.94 23.93 -9.27
C ILE A 107 -2.37 23.32 -10.61
N GLY A 108 -2.53 24.13 -11.66
CA GLY A 108 -2.92 23.66 -13.00
C GLY A 108 -1.80 22.93 -13.77
N ARG A 109 -0.55 22.98 -13.28
CA ARG A 109 0.56 22.23 -13.90
C ARG A 109 0.51 20.73 -13.63
N VAL A 110 -0.06 20.33 -12.49
CA VAL A 110 -0.11 18.93 -12.09
C VAL A 110 -1.43 18.34 -12.59
N PRO A 111 -1.42 17.29 -13.44
CA PRO A 111 -2.64 16.67 -13.91
C PRO A 111 -3.40 16.02 -12.74
N LEU A 112 -4.72 16.01 -12.84
CA LEU A 112 -5.57 15.32 -11.87
C LEU A 112 -5.21 13.84 -11.79
N LEU A 113 -5.38 13.26 -10.61
CA LEU A 113 -5.20 11.82 -10.42
C LEU A 113 -6.30 11.07 -11.16
N THR A 114 -5.93 9.94 -11.76
CA THR A 114 -6.91 8.95 -12.21
C THR A 114 -7.34 8.11 -11.02
N GLY A 115 -8.54 7.53 -11.04
CA GLY A 115 -9.00 6.67 -9.94
C GLY A 115 -8.04 5.49 -9.65
N GLY A 116 -7.34 4.97 -10.66
CA GLY A 116 -6.29 3.96 -10.46
C GLY A 116 -5.08 4.50 -9.68
N ARG A 117 -4.62 5.71 -10.00
CA ARG A 117 -3.51 6.37 -9.28
C ARG A 117 -3.89 6.71 -7.84
N GLU A 118 -5.14 7.11 -7.59
CA GLU A 118 -5.62 7.36 -6.23
C GLU A 118 -5.53 6.11 -5.37
N VAL A 119 -5.97 4.96 -5.90
CA VAL A 119 -5.87 3.66 -5.19
C VAL A 119 -4.41 3.26 -4.96
N GLU A 120 -3.55 3.44 -5.96
CA GLU A 120 -2.11 3.13 -5.84
C GLU A 120 -1.44 3.98 -4.75
N LEU A 121 -1.63 5.30 -4.79
CA LEU A 121 -1.09 6.22 -3.79
C LEU A 121 -1.62 5.91 -2.40
N SER A 122 -2.92 5.60 -2.28
CA SER A 122 -3.53 5.22 -1.00
C SER A 122 -2.88 3.98 -0.40
N LYS A 123 -2.68 2.93 -1.21
CA LYS A 123 -1.98 1.71 -0.76
C LYS A 123 -0.53 1.97 -0.38
N ARG A 124 0.18 2.84 -1.12
CA ARG A 124 1.56 3.22 -0.79
C ARG A 124 1.62 3.96 0.55
N MET A 125 0.72 4.92 0.79
CA MET A 125 0.62 5.65 2.06
C MET A 125 0.32 4.71 3.22
N GLU A 126 -0.63 3.79 3.04
CA GLU A 126 -1.03 2.81 4.05
C GLU A 126 0.12 1.87 4.45
N ARG A 127 0.87 1.35 3.47
CA ARG A 127 2.09 0.55 3.74
C ARG A 127 3.15 1.38 4.47
N GLY A 128 3.38 2.62 4.05
CA GLY A 128 4.32 3.52 4.69
C GLY A 128 3.96 3.83 6.15
N GLU A 129 2.69 4.12 6.42
CA GLU A 129 2.17 4.36 7.77
C GLU A 129 2.33 3.11 8.66
N TYR A 130 1.97 1.94 8.13
CA TYR A 130 2.14 0.68 8.85
C TYR A 130 3.60 0.39 9.20
N LEU A 131 4.52 0.58 8.25
CA LEU A 131 5.96 0.40 8.46
C LEU A 131 6.49 1.40 9.49
N ALA A 132 6.12 2.67 9.40
CA ALA A 132 6.54 3.70 10.35
C ALA A 132 6.06 3.38 11.77
N LEU A 133 4.82 2.92 11.93
CA LEU A 133 4.28 2.48 13.21
C LEU A 133 5.04 1.26 13.74
N LYS A 134 5.32 0.26 12.90
CA LYS A 134 6.07 -0.94 13.31
C LYS A 134 7.50 -0.62 13.70
N GLN A 135 8.17 0.27 12.96
CA GLN A 135 9.50 0.75 13.32
C GLN A 135 9.47 1.51 14.65
N ALA A 136 8.47 2.37 14.89
CA ALA A 136 8.31 3.08 16.15
C ALA A 136 8.07 2.13 17.34
N GLN A 137 7.30 1.05 17.14
CA GLN A 137 7.06 0.02 18.16
C GLN A 137 8.32 -0.79 18.52
N LEU A 138 9.23 -0.96 17.57
CA LEU A 138 10.44 -1.78 17.71
C LEU A 138 11.70 -0.94 18.02
N ARG A 139 11.57 0.39 18.10
CA ARG A 139 12.67 1.25 18.51
C ARG A 139 13.06 0.91 19.95
N ASP A 140 14.32 0.53 20.12
CA ASP A 140 14.93 0.34 21.44
C ASP A 140 15.15 1.70 22.14
N ASP A 141 15.57 1.69 23.41
CA ASP A 141 15.85 2.88 24.23
C ASP A 141 16.83 3.87 23.56
N ARG A 142 17.65 3.38 22.63
CA ARG A 142 18.61 4.17 21.84
C ARG A 142 18.00 4.85 20.62
N ALA A 143 16.70 4.64 20.37
CA ALA A 143 15.96 5.22 19.26
C ALA A 143 16.56 4.85 17.88
N GLU A 144 17.20 3.68 17.80
CA GLU A 144 17.79 3.14 16.58
C GLU A 144 16.70 2.51 15.70
N VAL A 145 16.82 2.66 14.38
CA VAL A 145 15.88 2.05 13.44
C VAL A 145 16.13 0.54 13.45
N PRO A 146 15.09 -0.30 13.62
CA PRO A 146 15.28 -1.75 13.65
C PRO A 146 15.79 -2.24 12.30
N ASP A 147 16.63 -3.28 12.35
CA ASP A 147 17.13 -3.96 11.15
C ASP A 147 15.96 -4.56 10.35
N ALA A 148 16.14 -4.66 9.03
CA ALA A 148 15.11 -5.08 8.08
C ALA A 148 14.62 -6.51 8.37
N ASP A 149 15.52 -7.39 8.86
CA ASP A 149 15.18 -8.76 9.25
C ASP A 149 14.27 -8.81 10.49
N VAL A 150 14.52 -7.95 11.49
CA VAL A 150 13.69 -7.79 12.69
C VAL A 150 12.32 -7.28 12.30
N LEU A 151 12.27 -6.25 11.45
CA LEU A 151 11.01 -5.70 10.96
C LEU A 151 10.21 -6.74 10.17
N GLY A 152 10.85 -7.44 9.22
CA GLY A 152 10.21 -8.50 8.44
C GLY A 152 9.64 -9.63 9.30
N ARG A 153 10.40 -10.10 10.30
CA ARG A 153 9.91 -11.10 11.27
C ARG A 153 8.72 -10.58 12.07
N ALA A 154 8.78 -9.34 12.56
CA ALA A 154 7.69 -8.73 13.32
C ALA A 154 6.40 -8.65 12.50
N ILE A 155 6.50 -8.25 11.22
CA ILE A 155 5.37 -8.20 10.27
C ILE A 155 4.81 -9.60 10.05
N TYR A 156 5.68 -10.59 9.82
CA TYR A 156 5.26 -11.98 9.65
C TYR A 156 4.51 -12.53 10.87
N HIS A 157 5.02 -12.25 12.08
CA HIS A 157 4.37 -12.67 13.32
C HIS A 157 3.02 -11.98 13.53
N ALA A 158 2.92 -10.67 13.25
CA ALA A 158 1.66 -9.92 13.30
C ALA A 158 0.63 -10.51 12.32
N PHE A 159 1.04 -10.76 11.07
CA PHE A 159 0.21 -11.40 10.06
C PHE A 159 -0.30 -12.77 10.49
N ARG A 160 0.60 -13.62 11.02
CA ARG A 160 0.22 -14.94 11.51
C ARG A 160 -0.73 -14.88 12.69
N ALA A 161 -0.51 -13.97 13.62
CA ALA A 161 -1.36 -13.79 14.79
C ALA A 161 -2.77 -13.30 14.40
N GLY A 162 -2.87 -12.43 13.39
CA GLY A 162 -4.13 -11.88 12.90
C GLY A 162 -4.84 -12.73 11.84
N TRP A 163 -4.18 -13.77 11.31
CA TRP A 163 -4.73 -14.68 10.29
C TRP A 163 -6.06 -15.36 10.66
N PRO A 164 -6.30 -15.75 11.93
CA PRO A 164 -7.58 -16.33 12.33
C PRO A 164 -8.77 -15.46 11.92
N HIS A 165 -8.68 -14.13 11.99
CA HIS A 165 -9.79 -13.22 11.65
C HIS A 165 -10.20 -13.35 10.18
N VAL A 166 -9.21 -13.47 9.27
CA VAL A 166 -9.46 -13.70 7.84
C VAL A 166 -10.02 -15.09 7.61
N SER A 167 -9.41 -16.11 8.22
CA SER A 167 -9.80 -17.50 7.99
C SER A 167 -11.21 -17.81 8.51
N GLU A 168 -11.59 -17.25 9.66
CA GLU A 168 -12.92 -17.42 10.24
C GLU A 168 -13.99 -16.73 9.39
N LEU A 169 -13.71 -15.51 8.90
CA LEU A 169 -14.64 -14.82 8.01
C LEU A 169 -14.82 -15.56 6.68
N VAL A 170 -13.74 -16.02 6.06
CA VAL A 170 -13.82 -16.76 4.79
C VAL A 170 -14.56 -18.08 4.96
N ARG A 171 -14.35 -18.80 6.07
CA ARG A 171 -15.12 -20.03 6.38
C ARG A 171 -16.61 -19.75 6.55
N GLU A 172 -16.98 -18.63 7.16
CA GLU A 172 -18.38 -18.23 7.34
C GLU A 172 -19.04 -17.89 5.99
N ILE A 173 -18.32 -17.17 5.11
CA ILE A 173 -18.82 -16.79 3.78
C ILE A 173 -18.94 -18.00 2.86
N SER A 174 -17.99 -18.94 2.96
CA SER A 174 -17.90 -20.10 2.08
C SER A 174 -17.43 -21.30 2.92
N PRO A 175 -18.35 -22.17 3.36
CA PRO A 175 -18.03 -23.36 4.14
C PRO A 175 -17.44 -24.46 3.23
N GLU A 176 -16.40 -24.12 2.47
CA GLU A 176 -15.56 -25.05 1.73
C GLU A 176 -14.67 -25.82 2.73
N GLU A 177 -14.39 -27.10 2.47
CA GLU A 177 -13.57 -27.94 3.36
C GLU A 177 -12.10 -27.51 3.41
N GLN A 178 -11.59 -26.93 2.31
CA GLN A 178 -10.22 -26.43 2.18
C GLN A 178 -10.21 -24.93 1.90
N LEU A 179 -9.42 -24.18 2.68
CA LEU A 179 -9.24 -22.75 2.45
C LEU A 179 -8.47 -22.49 1.15
N PRO A 180 -8.88 -21.50 0.35
CA PRO A 180 -8.15 -21.09 -0.84
C PRO A 180 -6.80 -20.41 -0.46
N PRO A 181 -5.94 -20.10 -1.45
CA PRO A 181 -4.69 -19.39 -1.20
C PRO A 181 -4.90 -18.07 -0.45
N LYS A 182 -3.91 -17.65 0.35
CA LYS A 182 -4.04 -16.49 1.24
C LYS A 182 -4.46 -15.20 0.51
N SER A 183 -3.90 -14.96 -0.68
CA SER A 183 -4.26 -13.83 -1.54
C SER A 183 -5.74 -13.81 -1.92
N VAL A 184 -6.33 -14.98 -2.19
CA VAL A 184 -7.75 -15.13 -2.52
C VAL A 184 -8.61 -14.91 -1.29
N CYS A 185 -8.21 -15.43 -0.13
CA CYS A 185 -8.90 -15.20 1.13
C CYS A 185 -8.99 -13.70 1.46
N LEU A 186 -7.89 -12.97 1.35
CA LEU A 186 -7.85 -11.52 1.61
C LEU A 186 -8.74 -10.74 0.65
N GLY A 187 -8.72 -11.08 -0.64
CA GLY A 187 -9.59 -10.46 -1.65
C GLY A 187 -11.09 -10.80 -1.50
N ARG A 188 -11.43 -11.90 -0.81
CA ARG A 188 -12.82 -12.24 -0.44
C ARG A 188 -13.28 -11.52 0.83
N ALA A 189 -12.36 -11.29 1.78
CA ALA A 189 -12.67 -10.69 3.07
C ALA A 189 -12.94 -9.17 2.99
N LEU A 190 -12.33 -8.46 2.02
CA LEU A 190 -12.52 -7.02 1.84
C LEU A 190 -12.93 -6.63 0.41
N PRO A 191 -13.70 -5.54 0.24
CA PRO A 191 -14.30 -4.72 1.30
C PRO A 191 -15.47 -5.43 2.00
N LEU A 192 -15.70 -5.13 3.29
CA LEU A 192 -16.77 -5.74 4.08
C LEU A 192 -18.17 -5.51 3.50
N THR A 193 -18.35 -4.46 2.71
CA THR A 193 -19.63 -4.16 2.01
C THR A 193 -20.08 -5.26 1.05
N ARG A 194 -19.19 -6.18 0.66
CA ARG A 194 -19.50 -7.34 -0.18
C ARG A 194 -19.82 -8.60 0.63
N VAL A 195 -19.60 -8.56 1.95
CA VAL A 195 -19.78 -9.69 2.87
C VAL A 195 -21.16 -9.60 3.51
N PRO A 196 -21.91 -10.72 3.67
CA PRO A 196 -23.20 -10.68 4.35
C PRO A 196 -23.08 -10.22 5.82
N ASP A 197 -23.91 -9.26 6.23
CA ASP A 197 -23.92 -8.72 7.61
C ASP A 197 -24.06 -9.81 8.69
N ALA A 198 -24.84 -10.87 8.39
CA ALA A 198 -25.01 -12.01 9.29
C ALA A 198 -23.68 -12.77 9.51
N ALA A 199 -22.86 -12.90 8.48
CA ALA A 199 -21.55 -13.55 8.57
C ALA A 199 -20.57 -12.68 9.38
N VAL A 200 -20.57 -11.37 9.15
CA VAL A 200 -19.77 -10.42 9.93
C VAL A 200 -20.14 -10.47 11.41
N ALA A 201 -21.43 -10.37 11.74
CA ALA A 201 -21.91 -10.43 13.12
C ALA A 201 -21.55 -11.75 13.81
N SER A 202 -21.76 -12.88 13.12
CA SER A 202 -21.40 -14.22 13.60
C SER A 202 -19.90 -14.35 13.94
N VAL A 203 -19.03 -13.79 13.10
CA VAL A 203 -17.57 -13.82 13.31
C VAL A 203 -17.14 -12.86 14.41
N CYS A 204 -17.72 -11.66 14.47
CA CYS A 204 -17.50 -10.69 15.54
C CYS A 204 -17.86 -11.29 16.91
N ASP A 205 -19.00 -11.96 17.02
CA ASP A 205 -19.45 -12.62 18.25
C ASP A 205 -18.47 -13.75 18.67
N ARG A 206 -17.96 -14.53 17.72
CA ARG A 206 -16.99 -15.60 18.00
C ARG A 206 -15.62 -15.09 18.43
N LEU A 207 -15.15 -14.01 17.81
CA LEU A 207 -13.84 -13.42 18.09
C LEU A 207 -13.87 -12.42 19.25
N GLY A 208 -15.06 -12.00 19.70
CA GLY A 208 -15.22 -10.98 20.73
C GLY A 208 -14.76 -9.59 20.27
N LEU A 209 -14.95 -9.28 18.98
CA LEU A 209 -14.52 -8.03 18.34
C LEU A 209 -15.73 -7.22 17.87
N ALA A 210 -15.59 -5.90 17.85
CA ALA A 210 -16.53 -5.04 17.14
C ALA A 210 -16.31 -5.11 15.61
N SER A 211 -17.32 -4.70 14.84
CA SER A 211 -17.27 -4.79 13.36
C SER A 211 -16.16 -3.94 12.74
N ASP A 212 -15.92 -2.75 13.31
CA ASP A 212 -14.85 -1.83 12.94
C ASP A 212 -13.47 -2.40 13.29
N GLU A 213 -13.33 -3.04 14.46
CA GLU A 213 -12.09 -3.72 14.86
C GLU A 213 -11.77 -4.92 13.94
N LEU A 214 -12.80 -5.64 13.50
CA LEU A 214 -12.65 -6.71 12.51
C LEU A 214 -12.24 -6.15 11.15
N GLU A 215 -12.88 -5.07 10.68
CA GLU A 215 -12.53 -4.42 9.41
C GLU A 215 -11.07 -3.96 9.41
N GLU A 216 -10.66 -3.24 10.45
CA GLU A 216 -9.28 -2.75 10.58
C GLU A 216 -8.30 -3.93 10.65
N SER A 217 -8.68 -4.99 11.37
CA SER A 217 -7.93 -6.23 11.37
C SER A 217 -7.67 -6.78 9.96
N LEU A 218 -8.71 -6.94 9.16
CA LEU A 218 -8.60 -7.49 7.80
C LEU A 218 -7.78 -6.56 6.89
N ARG A 219 -7.93 -5.24 7.09
CA ARG A 219 -7.17 -4.22 6.37
C ARG A 219 -5.68 -4.36 6.64
N LEU A 220 -5.29 -4.40 7.92
CA LEU A 220 -3.89 -4.59 8.32
C LEU A 220 -3.29 -5.88 7.74
N ARG A 221 -4.07 -6.98 7.66
CA ARG A 221 -3.58 -8.24 7.06
C ARG A 221 -3.34 -8.15 5.57
N THR A 222 -4.12 -7.31 4.88
CA THR A 222 -3.90 -7.02 3.46
C THR A 222 -2.60 -6.24 3.27
N VAL A 223 -2.35 -5.25 4.13
CA VAL A 223 -1.11 -4.44 4.12
C VAL A 223 0.11 -5.29 4.45
N GLU A 224 0.03 -6.11 5.50
CA GLU A 224 1.08 -7.04 5.90
C GLU A 224 1.41 -8.03 4.80
N TRP A 225 0.40 -8.60 4.14
CA TRP A 225 0.59 -9.51 3.02
C TRP A 225 1.32 -8.84 1.85
N ASP A 226 0.96 -7.59 1.53
CA ASP A 226 1.60 -6.83 0.46
C ASP A 226 3.07 -6.46 0.77
N LEU A 227 3.47 -6.47 2.05
CA LEU A 227 4.83 -6.18 2.50
C LEU A 227 5.72 -7.42 2.62
N LEU A 228 5.12 -8.62 2.69
CA LEU A 228 5.88 -9.86 2.80
C LEU A 228 6.45 -10.26 1.43
N PRO A 229 7.66 -10.87 1.39
CA PRO A 229 8.22 -11.36 0.15
C PRO A 229 7.36 -12.50 -0.42
N THR A 230 7.07 -12.44 -1.72
CA THR A 230 6.29 -13.44 -2.48
C THR A 230 7.17 -14.48 -3.15
#